data_AF-A0A803T9R6-F1
#
_entry.id   AF-A0A803T9R6-F1
#
_cell.length_a   1.000
_cell.length_b   1.000
_cell.length_c   1.000
_cell.angle_alpha   90.00
_cell.angle_beta   90.00
_cell.angle_gamma   90.00
#
_symmetry.space_group_name_H-M   'P 1'
#
loop_
_entity.id
_entity.type
_entity.pdbx_description
1 polymer ?
#
loop_
_entity_poly.entity_id
_entity_poly.type
_entity_poly.pdbx_seq_one_letter_code
_entity_poly.pdbx_strand_id
1 'polypeptide(L)'
;MSGRQLELLAISGPSLKKGKTRIFHGLHQDFSSIVVVGLGKKAAGVNPYENWDEDKENIRAAIAAGCRQIQDLEVPSVEVDPCGDAQAAAEGALLGLFEYDELKQKKKPPVDVQLHGSDGTEAWKKGLIYAKGQNLARYLMEAPANHMTPTRFATIVEEKLKSCSNKVTVHIRNKSWIEAQEMGSFLSVAKGSDEPPVLLEVHYKGSSDANEPPLVFVGKGITFDSGGISIKPSSNMDAMRADMGGAATICSAIITAAELKLPLNMIGLTPLCENMPSGKANKPGDVVKAKNGKTIQVDNTDAEGRLVLADALCYAHSFKPRAIVDAATLTGAMDVALGSGATGVFTNSHQLWNHLYEVSSCTNNRHEGD
;
A
#
# COMPACT_ATOMS: atom_id res chain seq x y z
N MET A 1 -2.89 36.99 9.82
CA MET A 1 -4.31 36.68 10.10
C MET A 1 -4.88 37.71 11.07
N SER A 2 -6.13 38.17 10.86
CA SER A 2 -6.78 39.24 11.64
C SER A 2 -7.31 38.74 13.00
N GLY A 3 -7.48 39.63 13.98
CA GLY A 3 -7.96 39.29 15.33
C GLY A 3 -9.35 38.63 15.40
N ARG A 4 -10.15 38.73 14.33
CA ARG A 4 -11.51 38.19 14.23
C ARG A 4 -11.58 36.66 14.30
N GLN A 5 -10.56 35.95 13.82
CA GLN A 5 -10.49 34.48 13.91
C GLN A 5 -10.34 34.00 15.35
N LEU A 6 -9.44 34.64 16.12
CA LEU A 6 -9.21 34.32 17.53
C LEU A 6 -10.44 34.63 18.39
N GLU A 7 -11.12 35.73 18.07
CA GLU A 7 -12.37 36.12 18.74
C GLU A 7 -13.49 35.08 18.52
N LEU A 8 -13.70 34.64 17.28
CA LEU A 8 -14.74 33.65 16.97
C LEU A 8 -14.40 32.27 17.53
N LEU A 9 -13.12 31.90 17.56
CA LEU A 9 -12.70 30.65 18.22
C LEU A 9 -13.02 30.70 19.72
N ALA A 10 -12.79 31.83 20.39
CA ALA A 10 -13.13 32.01 21.81
C ALA A 10 -14.65 31.98 22.07
N ILE A 11 -15.46 32.59 21.19
CA ILE A 11 -16.93 32.58 21.30
C ILE A 11 -17.51 31.17 21.08
N SER A 12 -16.89 30.39 20.20
CA SER A 12 -17.41 29.08 19.77
C SER A 12 -17.32 27.95 20.82
N GLY A 13 -16.86 28.25 22.03
CA GLY A 13 -16.88 27.33 23.17
C GLY A 13 -15.52 26.65 23.43
N PRO A 14 -15.50 25.37 23.86
CA PRO A 14 -14.28 24.71 24.32
C PRO A 14 -13.15 24.68 23.28
N SER A 15 -11.91 24.60 23.75
CA SER A 15 -10.73 24.43 22.91
C SER A 15 -10.78 23.12 22.10
N LEU A 16 -10.21 23.15 20.89
CA LEU A 16 -10.15 21.98 20.03
C LEU A 16 -9.07 21.00 20.52
N LYS A 17 -9.51 19.79 20.90
CA LYS A 17 -8.63 18.68 21.22
C LYS A 17 -8.07 18.02 19.94
N LYS A 18 -7.05 17.16 20.09
CA LYS A 18 -6.44 16.35 19.02
C LYS A 18 -7.51 15.73 18.11
N GLY A 19 -7.37 15.95 16.80
CA GLY A 19 -8.25 15.40 15.75
C GLY A 19 -9.67 15.99 15.70
N LYS A 20 -10.00 16.96 16.57
CA LYS A 20 -11.29 17.67 16.54
C LYS A 20 -11.20 18.88 15.63
N THR A 21 -12.35 19.26 15.09
CA THR A 21 -12.44 20.29 14.06
C THR A 21 -13.59 21.25 14.33
N ARG A 22 -13.51 22.44 13.74
CA ARG A 22 -14.58 23.43 13.78
C ARG A 22 -14.58 24.28 12.51
N ILE A 23 -15.76 24.53 11.97
CA ILE A 23 -15.95 25.29 10.73
C ILE A 23 -16.37 26.71 11.08
N PHE A 24 -15.78 27.69 10.40
CA PHE A 24 -16.17 29.09 10.44
C PHE A 24 -16.40 29.61 9.03
N HIS A 25 -17.43 30.42 8.84
CA HIS A 25 -17.80 30.96 7.54
C HIS A 25 -17.62 32.48 7.49
N GLY A 26 -17.40 33.03 6.28
CA GLY A 26 -17.42 34.48 6.05
C GLY A 26 -16.32 35.26 6.78
N LEU A 27 -15.18 34.62 7.06
CA LEU A 27 -14.05 35.24 7.75
C LEU A 27 -13.14 36.02 6.82
N HIS A 28 -13.06 35.59 5.57
CA HIS A 28 -12.27 36.21 4.52
C HIS A 28 -13.04 36.14 3.20
N GLN A 29 -12.81 37.11 2.31
CA GLN A 29 -13.47 37.13 1.00
C GLN A 29 -13.05 35.96 0.11
N ASP A 30 -11.78 35.54 0.21
CA ASP A 30 -11.22 34.46 -0.60
C ASP A 30 -11.46 33.07 0.00
N PHE A 31 -11.81 33.00 1.29
CA PHE A 31 -12.08 31.74 2.00
C PHE A 31 -13.50 31.75 2.58
N SER A 32 -14.44 31.20 1.81
CA SER A 32 -15.85 31.10 2.19
C SER A 32 -16.05 30.28 3.47
N SER A 33 -15.24 29.23 3.63
CA SER A 33 -15.20 28.36 4.80
C SER A 33 -13.77 28.14 5.26
N ILE A 34 -13.53 28.24 6.57
CA ILE A 34 -12.25 27.95 7.21
C ILE A 34 -12.50 26.86 8.25
N VAL A 35 -11.78 25.74 8.12
CA VAL A 35 -11.85 24.64 9.09
C VAL A 35 -10.61 24.69 9.98
N VAL A 36 -10.82 25.00 11.26
CA VAL A 36 -9.77 24.93 12.27
C VAL A 36 -9.68 23.49 12.78
N VAL A 37 -8.48 22.94 12.86
CA VAL A 37 -8.21 21.57 13.30
C VAL A 37 -7.33 21.55 14.55
N GLY A 38 -7.62 20.62 15.47
CA GLY A 38 -6.86 20.45 16.70
C GLY A 38 -5.68 19.51 16.52
N LEU A 39 -4.45 20.05 16.58
CA LEU A 39 -3.20 19.29 16.41
C LEU A 39 -2.72 18.58 17.69
N GLY A 40 -3.40 18.76 18.83
CA GLY A 40 -2.93 18.22 20.10
C GLY A 40 -1.75 19.00 20.68
N LYS A 41 -0.87 18.31 21.41
CA LYS A 41 0.30 18.93 22.05
C LYS A 41 1.36 19.24 20.99
N LYS A 42 1.87 20.47 21.00
CA LYS A 42 3.00 20.88 20.15
C LYS A 42 4.30 20.19 20.61
N ALA A 43 5.10 19.71 19.66
CA ALA A 43 6.38 19.07 19.93
C ALA A 43 6.25 17.82 20.83
N ALA A 44 5.29 16.95 20.50
CA ALA A 44 5.14 15.65 21.12
C ALA A 44 6.32 14.72 20.79
N GLY A 45 6.88 14.83 19.58
CA GLY A 45 8.03 14.05 19.11
C GLY A 45 7.77 12.55 19.04
N VAL A 46 8.84 11.76 19.13
CA VAL A 46 8.75 10.29 19.11
C VAL A 46 8.20 9.80 20.45
N ASN A 47 7.11 9.03 20.38
CA ASN A 47 6.53 8.38 21.54
C ASN A 47 7.16 6.97 21.69
N PRO A 48 7.93 6.71 22.77
CA PRO A 48 8.65 5.44 22.94
C PRO A 48 7.73 4.26 23.33
N TYR A 49 6.47 4.53 23.70
CA TYR A 49 5.50 3.47 24.00
C TYR A 49 4.72 3.05 22.76
N GLU A 50 4.52 3.97 21.82
CA GLU A 50 3.79 3.72 20.58
C GLU A 50 4.71 3.45 19.39
N ASN A 51 6.01 3.70 19.55
CA ASN A 51 7.07 3.54 18.54
C ASN A 51 6.81 4.32 17.24
N TRP A 52 6.30 5.55 17.36
CA TRP A 52 5.98 6.43 16.23
C TRP A 52 6.21 7.91 16.54
N ASP A 53 6.23 8.75 15.51
CA ASP A 53 6.27 10.22 15.65
C ASP A 53 4.85 10.75 15.88
N GLU A 54 4.55 11.14 17.13
CA GLU A 54 3.22 11.58 17.54
C GLU A 54 2.84 12.92 16.91
N ASP A 55 3.80 13.81 16.61
CA ASP A 55 3.50 15.08 15.94
C ASP A 55 3.00 14.83 14.52
N LYS A 56 3.71 13.98 13.76
CA LYS A 56 3.29 13.63 12.39
C LYS A 56 1.93 12.94 12.37
N GLU A 57 1.65 12.07 13.34
CA GLU A 57 0.35 11.38 13.42
C GLU A 57 -0.79 12.33 13.70
N ASN A 58 -0.57 13.27 14.62
CA ASN A 58 -1.55 14.28 14.95
C ASN A 58 -1.89 15.15 13.75
N ILE A 59 -0.87 15.56 12.99
CA ILE A 59 -1.03 16.36 11.78
C ILE A 59 -1.84 15.58 10.74
N ARG A 60 -1.46 14.33 10.44
CA ARG A 60 -2.19 13.50 9.46
C ARG A 60 -3.67 13.37 9.83
N ALA A 61 -3.95 12.99 11.07
CA ALA A 61 -5.32 12.77 11.55
C ALA A 61 -6.16 14.06 11.53
N ALA A 62 -5.59 15.18 11.97
CA ALA A 62 -6.26 16.47 12.03
C ALA A 62 -6.55 17.03 10.63
N ILE A 63 -5.57 17.00 9.73
CA ILE A 63 -5.74 17.47 8.35
C ILE A 63 -6.75 16.58 7.61
N ALA A 64 -6.68 15.25 7.75
CA ALA A 64 -7.65 14.34 7.15
C ALA A 64 -9.09 14.67 7.59
N ALA A 65 -9.31 14.96 8.87
CA ALA A 65 -10.62 15.36 9.40
C ALA A 65 -11.08 16.73 8.88
N GLY A 66 -10.14 17.68 8.70
CA GLY A 66 -10.41 18.97 8.09
C GLY A 66 -10.85 18.86 6.63
N CYS A 67 -10.06 18.16 5.82
CA CYS A 67 -10.34 17.96 4.40
C CYS A 67 -11.66 17.23 4.14
N ARG A 68 -12.02 16.24 4.96
CA ARG A 68 -13.34 15.57 4.82
C ARG A 68 -14.52 16.51 5.06
N GLN A 69 -14.42 17.44 6.00
CA GLN A 69 -15.49 18.44 6.18
C GLN A 69 -15.59 19.41 5.01
N ILE A 70 -14.45 19.82 4.43
CA ILE A 70 -14.45 20.62 3.19
C ILE A 70 -15.16 19.85 2.07
N GLN A 71 -14.87 18.56 1.93
CA GLN A 71 -15.53 17.71 0.93
C GLN A 71 -17.04 17.60 1.18
N ASP A 72 -17.46 17.46 2.44
CA ASP A 72 -18.88 17.39 2.81
C ASP A 72 -19.61 18.73 2.62
N LEU A 73 -18.88 19.85 2.58
CA LEU A 73 -19.40 21.18 2.17
C LEU A 73 -19.40 21.38 0.64
N GLU A 74 -19.01 20.35 -0.12
CA GLU A 74 -18.92 20.36 -1.58
C GLU A 74 -17.99 21.46 -2.14
N VAL A 75 -16.97 21.84 -1.37
CA VAL A 75 -15.96 22.81 -1.82
C VAL A 75 -14.92 22.10 -2.69
N PRO A 76 -14.69 22.55 -3.93
CA PRO A 76 -13.88 21.82 -4.92
C PRO A 76 -12.37 21.95 -4.71
N SER A 77 -11.90 22.89 -3.90
CA SER A 77 -10.48 23.12 -3.63
C SER A 77 -10.23 23.53 -2.19
N VAL A 78 -9.05 23.20 -1.67
CA VAL A 78 -8.64 23.54 -0.31
C VAL A 78 -7.16 23.87 -0.24
N GLU A 79 -6.85 24.97 0.44
CA GLU A 79 -5.50 25.28 0.88
C GLU A 79 -5.27 24.73 2.29
N VAL A 80 -4.18 23.98 2.47
CA VAL A 80 -3.87 23.26 3.69
C VAL A 80 -2.66 23.88 4.38
N ASP A 81 -2.82 24.25 5.65
CA ASP A 81 -1.72 24.71 6.51
C ASP A 81 -0.67 23.60 6.66
N PRO A 82 0.63 23.87 6.45
CA PRO A 82 1.69 22.87 6.64
C PRO A 82 1.78 22.34 8.07
N CYS A 83 1.19 23.01 9.07
CA CYS A 83 1.13 22.57 10.47
C CYS A 83 2.50 22.26 11.10
N GLY A 84 3.58 22.84 10.56
CA GLY A 84 4.96 22.58 10.96
C GLY A 84 5.62 21.38 10.27
N ASP A 85 4.85 20.54 9.56
CA ASP A 85 5.35 19.43 8.73
C ASP A 85 4.48 19.25 7.49
N ALA A 86 4.89 19.89 6.39
CA ALA A 86 4.14 19.87 5.14
C ALA A 86 4.03 18.48 4.50
N GLN A 87 4.96 17.56 4.80
CA GLN A 87 4.87 16.19 4.30
C GLN A 87 3.72 15.45 5.00
N ALA A 88 3.67 15.51 6.34
CA ALA A 88 2.60 14.89 7.12
C ALA A 88 1.22 15.52 6.82
N ALA A 89 1.17 16.83 6.58
CA ALA A 89 -0.07 17.51 6.18
C ALA A 89 -0.56 17.03 4.80
N ALA A 90 0.32 16.93 3.81
CA ALA A 90 -0.02 16.42 2.48
C ALA A 90 -0.49 14.96 2.54
N GLU A 91 0.18 14.13 3.34
CA GLU A 91 -0.20 12.74 3.57
C GLU A 91 -1.61 12.65 4.18
N GLY A 92 -1.88 13.41 5.25
CA GLY A 92 -3.20 13.46 5.89
C GLY A 92 -4.31 13.89 4.93
N ALA A 93 -4.07 14.93 4.13
CA ALA A 93 -5.02 15.44 3.17
C ALA A 93 -5.39 14.39 2.12
N LEU A 94 -4.38 13.82 1.45
CA LEU A 94 -4.61 12.94 0.31
C LEU A 94 -5.04 11.52 0.71
N LEU A 95 -4.52 10.98 1.83
CA LEU A 95 -4.99 9.70 2.37
C LEU A 95 -6.42 9.81 2.90
N GLY A 96 -6.73 10.93 3.56
CA GLY A 96 -8.01 11.19 4.20
C GLY A 96 -9.18 11.43 3.24
N LEU A 97 -8.90 11.90 2.03
CA LEU A 97 -9.88 12.16 0.97
C LEU A 97 -10.06 10.98 -0.01
N PHE A 98 -9.19 9.98 0.02
CA PHE A 98 -9.30 8.84 -0.90
C PHE A 98 -10.52 7.99 -0.59
N GLU A 99 -11.30 7.72 -1.63
CA GLU A 99 -12.40 6.78 -1.66
C GLU A 99 -12.36 6.00 -2.98
N TYR A 100 -12.56 4.68 -2.93
CA TYR A 100 -12.83 3.90 -4.13
C TYR A 100 -14.32 4.01 -4.48
N ASP A 101 -14.63 4.77 -5.52
CA ASP A 101 -16.00 5.02 -5.95
C ASP A 101 -16.25 4.80 -7.45
N GLU A 102 -15.29 4.19 -8.17
CA GLU A 102 -15.35 4.06 -9.64
C GLU A 102 -16.62 3.38 -10.13
N LEU A 103 -17.15 2.44 -9.33
CA LEU A 103 -18.36 1.67 -9.63
C LEU A 103 -19.64 2.24 -9.01
N LYS A 104 -19.58 3.43 -8.38
CA LYS A 104 -20.73 4.12 -7.78
C LYS A 104 -21.25 5.22 -8.71
N GLN A 105 -22.57 5.40 -8.78
CA GLN A 105 -23.20 6.53 -9.48
C GLN A 105 -23.14 7.82 -8.66
N LYS A 106 -23.48 7.74 -7.37
CA LYS A 106 -23.37 8.86 -6.44
C LYS A 106 -21.95 8.90 -5.88
N LYS A 107 -21.25 10.01 -6.14
CA LYS A 107 -19.87 10.24 -5.73
C LYS A 107 -19.79 11.51 -4.90
N LYS A 108 -18.81 11.58 -4.01
CA LYS A 108 -18.45 12.85 -3.38
C LYS A 108 -17.71 13.71 -4.40
N PRO A 109 -17.81 15.05 -4.31
CA PRO A 109 -17.05 15.92 -5.20
C PRO A 109 -15.55 15.70 -4.98
N PRO A 110 -14.74 15.69 -6.06
CA PRO A 110 -13.29 15.69 -5.93
C PRO A 110 -12.85 17.01 -5.29
N VAL A 111 -11.83 16.94 -4.45
CA VAL A 111 -11.24 18.12 -3.78
C VAL A 111 -9.80 18.26 -4.22
N ASP A 112 -9.47 19.38 -4.85
CA ASP A 112 -8.09 19.75 -5.18
C ASP A 112 -7.37 20.28 -3.94
N VAL A 113 -6.29 19.59 -3.54
CA VAL A 113 -5.53 19.90 -2.31
C VAL A 113 -4.26 20.66 -2.65
N GLN A 114 -4.12 21.86 -2.09
CA GLN A 114 -2.98 22.74 -2.31
C GLN A 114 -2.33 23.12 -0.98
N LEU A 115 -1.02 23.39 -1.02
CA LEU A 115 -0.31 23.94 0.12
C LEU A 115 -0.76 25.40 0.34
N HIS A 116 -1.11 25.75 1.57
CA HIS A 116 -1.31 27.16 1.94
C HIS A 116 0.05 27.86 2.06
N GLY A 117 0.29 28.85 1.19
CA GLY A 117 1.58 29.54 1.10
C GLY A 117 2.65 28.75 0.32
N SER A 118 3.91 29.18 0.39
CA SER A 118 5.02 28.61 -0.38
C SER A 118 6.03 27.81 0.45
N ASP A 119 6.00 27.94 1.77
CA ASP A 119 7.00 27.36 2.66
C ASP A 119 6.77 25.85 2.82
N GLY A 120 7.80 25.05 2.52
CA GLY A 120 7.70 23.58 2.57
C GLY A 120 7.19 22.91 1.30
N THR A 121 7.16 23.62 0.16
CA THR A 121 6.70 23.10 -1.14
C THR A 121 7.29 21.73 -1.51
N GLU A 122 8.59 21.49 -1.31
CA GLU A 122 9.21 20.20 -1.65
C GLU A 122 8.78 19.06 -0.70
N ALA A 123 8.62 19.37 0.60
CA ALA A 123 8.10 18.40 1.57
C ALA A 123 6.62 18.06 1.30
N TRP A 124 5.81 19.06 0.96
CA TRP A 124 4.42 18.87 0.52
C TRP A 124 4.34 17.95 -0.70
N LYS A 125 5.10 18.23 -1.76
CA LYS A 125 5.17 17.38 -2.96
C LYS A 125 5.57 15.95 -2.62
N LYS A 126 6.58 15.78 -1.76
CA LYS A 126 7.01 14.46 -1.29
C LYS A 126 5.88 13.72 -0.56
N GLY A 127 5.13 14.39 0.32
CA GLY A 127 4.00 13.81 1.03
C GLY A 127 2.86 13.39 0.09
N LEU A 128 2.59 14.20 -0.95
CA LEU A 128 1.65 13.81 -2.01
C LEU A 128 2.12 12.54 -2.75
N ILE A 129 3.40 12.42 -3.09
CA ILE A 129 3.96 11.24 -3.77
C ILE A 129 3.82 9.98 -2.90
N TYR A 130 4.11 10.09 -1.60
CA TYR A 130 3.96 8.98 -0.65
C TYR A 130 2.49 8.54 -0.52
N ALA A 131 1.58 9.49 -0.32
CA ALA A 131 0.15 9.21 -0.20
C ALA A 131 -0.46 8.66 -1.50
N LYS A 132 -0.01 9.12 -2.68
CA LYS A 132 -0.40 8.55 -3.98
C LYS A 132 0.01 7.08 -4.10
N GLY A 133 1.24 6.74 -3.65
CA GLY A 133 1.70 5.35 -3.60
C GLY A 133 0.80 4.47 -2.76
N GLN A 134 0.49 4.89 -1.52
CA GLN A 134 -0.39 4.12 -0.65
C GLN A 134 -1.83 4.04 -1.19
N ASN A 135 -2.36 5.12 -1.75
CA ASN A 135 -3.68 5.14 -2.36
C ASN A 135 -3.75 4.26 -3.62
N LEU A 136 -2.66 4.09 -4.37
CA LEU A 136 -2.60 3.10 -5.45
C LEU A 136 -2.71 1.67 -4.90
N ALA A 137 -1.99 1.35 -3.82
CA ALA A 137 -2.13 0.04 -3.17
C ALA A 137 -3.58 -0.20 -2.69
N ARG A 138 -4.21 0.81 -2.04
CA ARG A 138 -5.62 0.77 -1.63
C ARG A 138 -6.56 0.56 -2.81
N TYR A 139 -6.34 1.28 -3.92
CA TYR A 139 -7.13 1.14 -5.14
C TYR A 139 -7.08 -0.29 -5.69
N LEU A 140 -5.87 -0.86 -5.78
CA LEU A 140 -5.66 -2.21 -6.28
C LEU A 140 -6.32 -3.26 -5.37
N MET A 141 -6.29 -3.06 -4.05
CA MET A 141 -6.88 -3.97 -3.05
C MET A 141 -8.40 -3.84 -2.91
N GLU A 142 -8.96 -2.65 -3.13
CA GLU A 142 -10.39 -2.40 -2.95
C GLU A 142 -11.21 -2.80 -4.18
N ALA A 143 -10.62 -2.72 -5.37
CA ALA A 143 -11.27 -3.09 -6.61
C ALA A 143 -11.74 -4.56 -6.57
N PRO A 144 -12.97 -4.85 -7.03
CA PRO A 144 -13.49 -6.22 -7.00
C PRO A 144 -12.69 -7.12 -7.94
N ALA A 145 -12.46 -8.37 -7.54
CA ALA A 145 -11.54 -9.28 -8.21
C ALA A 145 -11.87 -9.56 -9.69
N ASN A 146 -13.16 -9.56 -10.05
CA ASN A 146 -13.60 -9.70 -11.44
C ASN A 146 -13.20 -8.49 -12.33
N HIS A 147 -12.86 -7.35 -11.73
CA HIS A 147 -12.28 -6.19 -12.40
C HIS A 147 -10.77 -6.06 -12.14
N MET A 148 -10.23 -6.73 -11.12
CA MET A 148 -8.81 -6.73 -10.74
C MET A 148 -8.19 -8.12 -10.93
N THR A 149 -8.28 -8.65 -12.15
CA THR A 149 -7.69 -9.95 -12.48
C THR A 149 -6.16 -9.89 -12.52
N PRO A 150 -5.44 -11.03 -12.54
CA PRO A 150 -3.97 -11.08 -12.62
C PRO A 150 -3.40 -10.22 -13.74
N THR A 151 -3.99 -10.31 -14.93
CA THR A 151 -3.59 -9.52 -16.10
C THR A 151 -3.86 -8.04 -15.87
N ARG A 152 -5.05 -7.69 -15.35
CA ARG A 152 -5.44 -6.29 -15.15
C ARG A 152 -4.57 -5.60 -14.10
N PHE A 153 -4.27 -6.28 -12.98
CA PHE A 153 -3.32 -5.80 -11.98
C PHE A 153 -1.96 -5.48 -12.63
N ALA A 154 -1.41 -6.44 -13.38
CA ALA A 154 -0.11 -6.27 -14.03
C ALA A 154 -0.10 -5.11 -15.04
N THR A 155 -1.17 -4.95 -15.82
CA THR A 155 -1.32 -3.83 -16.77
C THR A 155 -1.38 -2.48 -16.07
N ILE A 156 -2.14 -2.34 -14.97
CA ILE A 156 -2.21 -1.08 -14.22
C ILE A 156 -0.84 -0.69 -13.67
N VAL A 157 -0.12 -1.66 -13.08
CA VAL A 157 1.24 -1.43 -12.57
C VAL A 157 2.18 -1.02 -13.70
N GLU A 158 2.12 -1.68 -14.85
CA GLU A 158 2.91 -1.34 -16.03
C GLU A 158 2.65 0.10 -16.51
N GLU A 159 1.38 0.48 -16.65
CA GLU A 159 0.97 1.82 -17.08
C GLU A 159 1.51 2.90 -16.14
N LYS A 160 1.37 2.69 -14.81
CA LYS A 160 1.87 3.63 -13.80
C LYS A 160 3.40 3.77 -13.85
N LEU A 161 4.11 2.66 -13.93
CA LEU A 161 5.58 2.66 -14.00
C LEU A 161 6.12 3.36 -15.26
N LYS A 162 5.52 3.06 -16.42
CA LYS A 162 5.90 3.70 -17.70
C LYS A 162 5.62 5.21 -17.67
N SER A 163 4.60 5.65 -16.95
CA SER A 163 4.28 7.07 -16.82
C SER A 163 5.26 7.84 -15.91
N CYS A 164 5.88 7.19 -14.92
CA CYS A 164 6.72 7.87 -13.94
C CYS A 164 8.22 7.89 -14.29
N SER A 165 8.73 6.91 -15.04
CA SER A 165 10.17 6.84 -15.35
C SER A 165 10.49 6.06 -16.62
N ASN A 166 11.44 6.58 -17.41
CA ASN A 166 12.02 5.87 -18.55
C ASN A 166 13.09 4.83 -18.14
N LYS A 167 13.41 4.72 -16.85
CA LYS A 167 14.38 3.76 -16.30
C LYS A 167 13.72 2.45 -15.85
N VAL A 168 12.46 2.22 -16.22
CA VAL A 168 11.71 1.03 -15.84
C VAL A 168 11.57 0.07 -17.02
N THR A 169 11.73 -1.22 -16.76
CA THR A 169 11.34 -2.31 -17.66
C THR A 169 10.33 -3.18 -16.96
N VAL A 170 9.25 -3.55 -17.65
CA VAL A 170 8.19 -4.40 -17.12
C VAL A 170 8.04 -5.63 -18.02
N HIS A 171 7.96 -6.80 -17.39
CA HIS A 171 7.70 -8.06 -18.04
C HIS A 171 6.46 -8.70 -17.41
N ILE A 172 5.39 -8.81 -18.18
CA ILE A 172 4.20 -9.59 -17.80
C ILE A 172 4.42 -11.01 -18.35
N ARG A 173 4.93 -11.90 -17.51
CA ARG A 173 5.26 -13.28 -17.89
C ARG A 173 4.00 -14.12 -17.89
N ASN A 174 3.64 -14.69 -19.04
CA ASN A 174 2.46 -15.54 -19.18
C ASN A 174 2.72 -16.97 -18.67
N LYS A 175 1.66 -17.81 -18.69
CA LYS A 175 1.70 -19.20 -18.26
C LYS A 175 2.83 -20.03 -18.90
N SER A 176 3.08 -19.89 -20.20
CA SER A 176 4.12 -20.68 -20.87
C SER A 176 5.53 -20.33 -20.36
N TRP A 177 5.78 -19.06 -20.04
CA TRP A 177 7.02 -18.67 -19.36
C TRP A 177 7.10 -19.27 -17.95
N ILE A 178 6.01 -19.27 -17.18
CA ILE A 178 5.96 -19.83 -15.83
C ILE A 178 6.24 -21.35 -15.86
N GLU A 179 5.68 -22.07 -16.82
CA GLU A 179 5.95 -23.49 -17.08
C GLU A 179 7.43 -23.73 -17.43
N ALA A 180 8.00 -22.92 -18.34
CA ALA A 180 9.41 -22.99 -18.71
C ALA A 180 10.36 -22.68 -17.55
N GLN A 181 9.91 -21.96 -16.53
CA GLN A 181 10.66 -21.69 -15.30
C GLN A 181 10.49 -22.77 -14.23
N GLU A 182 9.78 -23.86 -14.52
CA GLU A 182 9.52 -24.98 -13.60
C GLU A 182 8.88 -24.54 -12.27
N MET A 183 8.02 -23.51 -12.31
CA MET A 183 7.31 -22.99 -11.14
C MET A 183 6.08 -23.84 -10.79
N GLY A 184 6.32 -25.12 -10.51
CA GLY A 184 5.26 -26.11 -10.29
C GLY A 184 4.41 -25.84 -9.05
N SER A 185 4.95 -25.17 -8.04
CA SER A 185 4.21 -24.80 -6.83
C SER A 185 3.20 -23.69 -7.13
N PHE A 186 3.62 -22.64 -7.85
CA PHE A 186 2.75 -21.56 -8.32
C PHE A 186 1.67 -22.07 -9.29
N LEU A 187 2.06 -22.87 -10.30
CA LEU A 187 1.12 -23.43 -11.29
C LEU A 187 0.05 -24.32 -10.64
N SER A 188 0.38 -24.99 -9.54
CA SER A 188 -0.56 -25.83 -8.80
C SER A 188 -1.73 -25.04 -8.19
N VAL A 189 -1.49 -23.79 -7.79
CA VAL A 189 -2.54 -22.90 -7.26
C VAL A 189 -3.38 -22.39 -8.42
N ALA A 190 -2.73 -21.80 -9.43
CA ALA A 190 -3.40 -21.12 -10.53
C ALA A 190 -4.31 -22.04 -11.36
N LYS A 191 -3.97 -23.33 -11.51
CA LYS A 191 -4.75 -24.26 -12.35
C LYS A 191 -6.20 -24.43 -11.91
N GLY A 192 -6.54 -24.09 -10.66
CA GLY A 192 -7.90 -24.19 -10.14
C GLY A 192 -8.88 -23.22 -10.83
N SER A 193 -8.42 -22.04 -11.23
CA SER A 193 -9.24 -21.04 -11.93
C SER A 193 -9.15 -21.17 -13.46
N ASP A 194 -10.13 -20.57 -14.14
CA ASP A 194 -10.09 -20.30 -15.59
C ASP A 194 -9.37 -18.99 -15.91
N GLU A 195 -9.18 -18.10 -14.94
CA GLU A 195 -8.43 -16.86 -15.11
C GLU A 195 -6.92 -17.15 -15.30
N PRO A 196 -6.29 -16.66 -16.38
CA PRO A 196 -4.88 -16.96 -16.67
C PRO A 196 -3.91 -16.39 -15.61
N PRO A 197 -2.94 -17.18 -15.13
CA PRO A 197 -1.90 -16.65 -14.25
C PRO A 197 -0.87 -15.84 -15.02
N VAL A 198 -0.29 -14.86 -14.32
CA VAL A 198 0.89 -14.12 -14.80
C VAL A 198 1.92 -14.00 -13.68
N LEU A 199 3.20 -13.92 -14.03
CA LEU A 199 4.22 -13.43 -13.11
C LEU A 199 4.66 -12.05 -13.59
N LEU A 200 4.34 -11.02 -12.82
CA LEU A 200 4.76 -9.67 -13.12
C LEU A 200 6.17 -9.44 -12.53
N GLU A 201 7.09 -9.07 -13.42
CA GLU A 201 8.49 -8.79 -13.13
C GLU A 201 8.80 -7.35 -13.54
N VAL A 202 9.17 -6.52 -12.57
CA VAL A 202 9.46 -5.10 -12.73
C VAL A 202 10.94 -4.85 -12.43
N HIS A 203 11.61 -4.06 -13.27
CA HIS A 203 12.98 -3.61 -13.07
C HIS A 203 13.02 -2.09 -13.05
N TYR A 204 13.43 -1.50 -11.93
CA TYR A 204 13.76 -0.08 -11.83
C TYR A 204 15.28 0.09 -11.74
N LYS A 205 15.88 0.74 -12.75
CA LYS A 205 17.33 0.96 -12.85
C LYS A 205 17.71 2.38 -12.41
N GLY A 206 17.43 2.71 -11.15
CA GLY A 206 17.64 4.04 -10.60
C GLY A 206 19.12 4.40 -10.41
N SER A 207 19.96 3.41 -10.12
CA SER A 207 21.40 3.58 -9.88
C SER A 207 22.13 4.15 -11.09
N SER A 208 23.23 4.86 -10.82
CA SER A 208 24.21 5.21 -11.85
C SER A 208 25.00 4.00 -12.35
N ASP A 209 25.14 2.96 -11.52
CA ASP A 209 25.78 1.69 -11.91
C ASP A 209 24.70 0.64 -12.22
N ALA A 210 24.59 0.28 -13.50
CA ALA A 210 23.64 -0.71 -13.97
C ALA A 210 23.89 -2.13 -13.41
N ASN A 211 25.10 -2.39 -12.90
CA ASN A 211 25.48 -3.67 -12.30
C ASN A 211 25.37 -3.69 -10.77
N GLU A 212 24.99 -2.58 -10.14
CA GLU A 212 24.80 -2.54 -8.69
C GLU A 212 23.73 -3.59 -8.30
N PRO A 213 24.04 -4.50 -7.34
CA PRO A 213 23.10 -5.51 -6.89
C PRO A 213 21.77 -4.90 -6.44
N PRO A 214 20.62 -5.36 -6.99
CA PRO A 214 19.33 -4.75 -6.70
C PRO A 214 18.80 -5.12 -5.31
N LEU A 215 17.86 -4.32 -4.81
CA LEU A 215 16.90 -4.78 -3.81
C LEU A 215 15.78 -5.52 -4.54
N VAL A 216 15.46 -6.75 -4.12
CA VAL A 216 14.34 -7.50 -4.69
C VAL A 216 13.16 -7.49 -3.72
N PHE A 217 12.00 -7.09 -4.22
CA PHE A 217 10.73 -7.13 -3.52
C PHE A 217 9.85 -8.22 -4.12
N VAL A 218 9.22 -9.04 -3.28
CA VAL A 218 8.32 -10.11 -3.71
C VAL A 218 6.95 -9.92 -3.08
N GLY A 219 5.88 -9.97 -3.85
CA GLY A 219 4.52 -9.75 -3.34
C GLY A 219 3.59 -10.90 -3.65
N LYS A 220 2.91 -11.46 -2.63
CA LYS A 220 1.79 -12.40 -2.85
C LYS A 220 0.70 -11.69 -3.66
N GLY A 221 0.30 -12.29 -4.77
CA GLY A 221 -0.64 -11.73 -5.74
C GLY A 221 -1.89 -12.57 -5.97
N ILE A 222 -2.56 -13.06 -4.92
CA ILE A 222 -3.80 -13.81 -5.12
C ILE A 222 -4.95 -12.84 -5.34
N THR A 223 -5.46 -12.71 -6.57
CA THR A 223 -6.48 -11.69 -6.90
C THR A 223 -7.85 -12.00 -6.33
N PHE A 224 -8.11 -13.28 -6.05
CA PHE A 224 -9.21 -13.73 -5.22
C PHE A 224 -8.87 -15.06 -4.57
N ASP A 225 -9.12 -15.18 -3.27
CA ASP A 225 -8.88 -16.39 -2.51
C ASP A 225 -10.17 -16.97 -1.92
N SER A 226 -10.68 -18.01 -2.56
CA SER A 226 -11.80 -18.79 -2.02
C SER A 226 -11.35 -19.89 -1.05
N GLY A 227 -10.04 -20.12 -0.94
CA GLY A 227 -9.40 -21.26 -0.29
C GLY A 227 -9.28 -22.52 -1.14
N GLY A 228 -9.87 -22.55 -2.33
CA GLY A 228 -9.84 -23.71 -3.21
C GLY A 228 -10.72 -24.85 -2.68
N ILE A 229 -10.23 -26.09 -2.68
CA ILE A 229 -10.98 -27.25 -2.16
C ILE A 229 -11.13 -27.18 -0.63
N SER A 230 -10.13 -26.66 0.07
CA SER A 230 -10.22 -26.24 1.47
C SER A 230 -10.98 -24.91 1.59
N ILE A 231 -12.25 -24.91 1.16
CA ILE A 231 -13.04 -23.70 0.93
C ILE A 231 -13.24 -22.87 2.21
N LYS A 232 -13.09 -21.54 2.09
CA LYS A 232 -13.38 -20.59 3.17
C LYS A 232 -14.89 -20.52 3.47
N PRO A 233 -15.28 -20.13 4.70
CA PRO A 233 -16.66 -19.77 5.00
C PRO A 233 -17.14 -18.56 4.18
N SER A 234 -18.45 -18.46 3.94
CA SER A 234 -19.04 -17.33 3.19
C SER A 234 -18.88 -15.97 3.86
N SER A 235 -18.80 -15.93 5.19
CA SER A 235 -18.72 -14.69 5.96
C SER A 235 -17.45 -13.92 5.62
N ASN A 236 -17.60 -12.66 5.17
CA ASN A 236 -16.51 -11.75 4.81
C ASN A 236 -15.54 -12.28 3.72
N MET A 237 -15.93 -13.32 2.96
CA MET A 237 -15.09 -13.83 1.86
C MET A 237 -14.85 -12.77 0.78
N ASP A 238 -15.73 -11.77 0.66
CA ASP A 238 -15.54 -10.65 -0.27
C ASP A 238 -14.23 -9.88 -0.02
N ALA A 239 -13.74 -9.83 1.22
CA ALA A 239 -12.47 -9.19 1.57
C ALA A 239 -11.25 -9.88 0.93
N MET A 240 -11.40 -11.14 0.48
CA MET A 240 -10.34 -11.88 -0.20
C MET A 240 -10.02 -11.36 -1.60
N ARG A 241 -10.76 -10.36 -2.11
CA ARG A 241 -10.30 -9.53 -3.25
C ARG A 241 -8.98 -8.81 -2.97
N ALA A 242 -8.68 -8.55 -1.70
CA ALA A 242 -7.46 -7.89 -1.25
C ALA A 242 -6.30 -8.86 -0.95
N ASP A 243 -6.43 -10.15 -1.29
CA ASP A 243 -5.39 -11.17 -1.03
C ASP A 243 -4.16 -11.07 -1.96
N MET A 244 -4.16 -10.01 -2.77
CA MET A 244 -3.08 -9.50 -3.59
C MET A 244 -2.42 -8.25 -2.94
N GLY A 245 -2.70 -7.96 -1.68
CA GLY A 245 -2.18 -6.79 -0.96
C GLY A 245 -0.65 -6.77 -0.84
N GLY A 246 -0.02 -7.95 -0.78
CA GLY A 246 1.44 -8.08 -0.87
C GLY A 246 2.00 -7.55 -2.19
N ALA A 247 1.41 -7.96 -3.31
CA ALA A 247 1.74 -7.42 -4.64
C ALA A 247 1.43 -5.92 -4.75
N ALA A 248 0.26 -5.49 -4.27
CA ALA A 248 -0.18 -4.09 -4.34
C ALA A 248 0.80 -3.14 -3.65
N THR A 249 1.22 -3.49 -2.43
CA THR A 249 2.11 -2.65 -1.60
C THR A 249 3.50 -2.57 -2.19
N ILE A 250 4.13 -3.69 -2.56
CA ILE A 250 5.50 -3.66 -3.09
C ILE A 250 5.57 -3.00 -4.48
N CYS A 251 4.58 -3.24 -5.35
CA CYS A 251 4.55 -2.58 -6.66
C CYS A 251 4.36 -1.07 -6.52
N SER A 252 3.48 -0.64 -5.60
CA SER A 252 3.28 0.78 -5.32
C SER A 252 4.52 1.42 -4.72
N ALA A 253 5.26 0.72 -3.84
CA ALA A 253 6.52 1.20 -3.31
C ALA A 253 7.59 1.42 -4.40
N ILE A 254 7.68 0.50 -5.39
CA ILE A 254 8.59 0.66 -6.52
C ILE A 254 8.18 1.85 -7.41
N ILE A 255 6.87 2.04 -7.65
CA ILE A 255 6.35 3.20 -8.39
C ILE A 255 6.72 4.50 -7.67
N THR A 256 6.49 4.58 -6.36
CA THR A 256 6.86 5.72 -5.52
C THR A 256 8.38 5.97 -5.55
N ALA A 257 9.20 4.93 -5.46
CA ALA A 257 10.66 5.05 -5.56
C ALA A 257 11.10 5.58 -6.92
N ALA A 258 10.45 5.14 -8.00
CA ALA A 258 10.73 5.60 -9.36
C ALA A 258 10.31 7.08 -9.57
N GLU A 259 9.16 7.49 -9.03
CA GLU A 259 8.68 8.88 -9.06
C GLU A 259 9.61 9.81 -8.26
N LEU A 260 10.12 9.35 -7.12
CA LEU A 260 11.14 10.03 -6.32
C LEU A 260 12.55 9.98 -6.94
N LYS A 261 12.73 9.22 -8.03
CA LYS A 261 14.00 9.03 -8.74
C LYS A 261 15.12 8.55 -7.80
N LEU A 262 14.82 7.61 -6.91
CA LEU A 262 15.81 7.09 -5.96
C LEU A 262 17.01 6.46 -6.70
N PRO A 263 18.26 6.75 -6.28
CA PRO A 263 19.45 6.34 -7.02
C PRO A 263 19.87 4.89 -6.70
N LEU A 264 18.96 3.93 -6.84
CA LEU A 264 19.21 2.51 -6.54
C LEU A 264 18.46 1.59 -7.51
N ASN A 265 18.96 0.36 -7.67
CA ASN A 265 18.31 -0.66 -8.49
C ASN A 265 17.28 -1.45 -7.66
N MET A 266 16.06 -1.60 -8.18
CA MET A 266 15.00 -2.41 -7.57
C MET A 266 14.43 -3.40 -8.57
N ILE A 267 14.05 -4.58 -8.08
CA ILE A 267 13.28 -5.56 -8.83
C ILE A 267 12.03 -5.92 -8.03
N GLY A 268 10.87 -5.93 -8.69
CA GLY A 268 9.61 -6.39 -8.12
C GLY A 268 9.15 -7.69 -8.77
N LEU A 269 8.78 -8.70 -7.99
CA LEU A 269 8.29 -9.99 -8.47
C LEU A 269 6.94 -10.29 -7.83
N THR A 270 5.91 -10.51 -8.64
CA THR A 270 4.57 -10.82 -8.14
C THR A 270 3.96 -11.98 -8.92
N PRO A 271 3.90 -13.21 -8.34
CA PRO A 271 3.09 -14.29 -8.90
C PRO A 271 1.61 -13.95 -8.69
N LEU A 272 0.88 -13.79 -9.79
CA LEU A 272 -0.53 -13.38 -9.80
C LEU A 272 -1.43 -14.50 -10.35
N CYS A 273 -2.43 -14.91 -9.57
CA CYS A 273 -3.46 -15.88 -9.96
C CYS A 273 -4.67 -15.81 -9.02
N GLU A 274 -5.71 -16.59 -9.28
CA GLU A 274 -6.78 -16.85 -8.32
C GLU A 274 -6.61 -18.22 -7.66
N ASN A 275 -7.16 -18.39 -6.46
CA ASN A 275 -7.30 -19.69 -5.79
C ASN A 275 -8.78 -20.10 -5.77
N MET A 276 -9.15 -21.04 -6.64
CA MET A 276 -10.55 -21.40 -6.92
C MET A 276 -10.79 -22.93 -6.86
N PRO A 277 -11.93 -23.39 -6.32
CA PRO A 277 -12.35 -24.79 -6.44
C PRO A 277 -12.81 -25.09 -7.87
N SER A 278 -12.37 -26.22 -8.41
CA SER A 278 -12.85 -26.76 -9.68
C SER A 278 -12.42 -28.22 -9.82
N GLY A 279 -12.85 -28.89 -10.90
CA GLY A 279 -12.41 -30.25 -11.21
C GLY A 279 -10.91 -30.40 -11.51
N LYS A 280 -10.16 -29.30 -11.63
CA LYS A 280 -8.71 -29.26 -11.90
C LYS A 280 -7.88 -28.65 -10.76
N ALA A 281 -8.53 -28.23 -9.66
CA ALA A 281 -7.89 -27.57 -8.53
C ALA A 281 -6.91 -28.48 -7.77
N ASN A 282 -6.06 -27.88 -6.93
CA ASN A 282 -5.28 -28.64 -5.95
C ASN A 282 -6.21 -29.42 -5.03
N LYS A 283 -5.78 -30.62 -4.65
CA LYS A 283 -6.47 -31.47 -3.67
C LYS A 283 -5.61 -31.56 -2.41
N PRO A 284 -6.20 -31.54 -1.21
CA PRO A 284 -5.49 -31.90 0.01
C PRO A 284 -4.73 -33.23 -0.15
N GLY A 285 -3.43 -33.22 0.14
CA GLY A 285 -2.52 -34.35 -0.02
C GLY A 285 -1.78 -34.43 -1.36
N ASP A 286 -2.11 -33.56 -2.35
CA ASP A 286 -1.29 -33.44 -3.56
C ASP A 286 0.15 -33.07 -3.19
N VAL A 287 1.13 -33.64 -3.90
CA VAL A 287 2.55 -33.25 -3.75
C VAL A 287 2.99 -32.53 -5.01
N VAL A 288 3.49 -31.30 -4.85
CA VAL A 288 3.96 -30.44 -5.94
C VAL A 288 5.47 -30.23 -5.84
N LYS A 289 6.12 -29.97 -6.97
CA LYS A 289 7.56 -29.68 -7.02
C LYS A 289 7.78 -28.18 -7.25
N ALA A 290 8.47 -27.52 -6.32
CA ALA A 290 8.86 -26.12 -6.45
C ALA A 290 10.07 -25.98 -7.39
N LYS A 291 10.34 -24.75 -7.84
CA LYS A 291 11.44 -24.37 -8.75
C LYS A 291 12.82 -24.84 -8.28
N ASN A 292 13.06 -24.89 -6.97
CA ASN A 292 14.32 -25.38 -6.41
C ASN A 292 14.41 -26.91 -6.30
N GLY A 293 13.42 -27.63 -6.81
CA GLY A 293 13.35 -29.09 -6.78
C GLY A 293 12.79 -29.70 -5.51
N LYS A 294 12.54 -28.91 -4.44
CA LYS A 294 11.87 -29.41 -3.23
C LYS A 294 10.42 -29.79 -3.54
N THR A 295 9.95 -30.84 -2.91
CA THR A 295 8.55 -31.24 -2.94
C THR A 295 7.79 -30.65 -1.76
N ILE A 296 6.53 -30.30 -1.97
CA ILE A 296 5.64 -29.72 -0.97
C ILE A 296 4.35 -30.53 -0.98
N GLN A 297 3.99 -31.08 0.19
CA GLN A 297 2.67 -31.67 0.39
C GLN A 297 1.66 -30.55 0.66
N VAL A 298 0.63 -30.46 -0.17
CA VAL A 298 -0.44 -29.47 -0.07
C VAL A 298 -1.55 -30.04 0.80
N ASP A 299 -1.37 -30.01 2.12
CA ASP A 299 -2.38 -30.51 3.05
C ASP A 299 -3.61 -29.61 3.16
N ASN A 300 -3.43 -28.31 2.94
CA ASN A 300 -4.50 -27.34 2.92
C ASN A 300 -4.34 -26.41 1.71
N THR A 301 -5.35 -26.34 0.84
CA THR A 301 -5.30 -25.51 -0.37
C THR A 301 -5.52 -24.02 -0.10
N ASP A 302 -5.96 -23.66 1.11
CA ASP A 302 -6.08 -22.30 1.63
C ASP A 302 -4.75 -21.78 2.24
N ALA A 303 -3.68 -22.56 2.09
CA ALA A 303 -2.31 -22.16 2.38
C ALA A 303 -1.54 -21.93 1.06
N GLU A 304 -2.20 -21.36 0.06
CA GLU A 304 -1.70 -21.14 -1.29
C GLU A 304 -0.62 -20.05 -1.38
N GLY A 305 -0.70 -19.02 -0.53
CA GLY A 305 0.21 -17.87 -0.56
C GLY A 305 1.67 -18.29 -0.44
N ARG A 306 1.97 -19.23 0.48
CA ARG A 306 3.33 -19.77 0.64
C ARG A 306 3.76 -20.66 -0.53
N LEU A 307 2.82 -21.26 -1.26
CA LEU A 307 3.12 -22.06 -2.46
C LEU A 307 3.56 -21.16 -3.61
N VAL A 308 2.84 -20.07 -3.88
CA VAL A 308 3.21 -19.12 -4.95
C VAL A 308 4.48 -18.36 -4.62
N LEU A 309 4.68 -17.99 -3.34
CA LEU A 309 5.89 -17.33 -2.87
C LEU A 309 7.14 -18.23 -2.93
N ALA A 310 7.01 -19.55 -2.72
CA ALA A 310 8.16 -20.47 -2.78
C ALA A 310 8.90 -20.39 -4.13
N ASP A 311 8.16 -20.34 -5.23
CA ASP A 311 8.73 -20.24 -6.58
C ASP A 311 9.27 -18.83 -6.86
N ALA A 312 8.54 -17.79 -6.46
CA ALA A 312 8.95 -16.40 -6.65
C ALA A 312 10.23 -16.06 -5.86
N LEU A 313 10.31 -16.49 -4.59
CA LEU A 313 11.51 -16.36 -3.76
C LEU A 313 12.68 -17.16 -4.33
N CYS A 314 12.44 -18.37 -4.85
CA CYS A 314 13.48 -19.11 -5.56
C CYS A 314 13.99 -18.34 -6.79
N TYR A 315 13.10 -17.71 -7.55
CA TYR A 315 13.47 -16.92 -8.72
C TYR A 315 14.22 -15.63 -8.36
N ALA A 316 13.86 -14.98 -7.26
CA ALA A 316 14.51 -13.78 -6.72
C ALA A 316 16.03 -13.92 -6.56
N HIS A 317 16.50 -15.12 -6.17
CA HIS A 317 17.93 -15.39 -5.98
C HIS A 317 18.75 -15.30 -7.27
N SER A 318 18.13 -15.48 -8.44
CA SER A 318 18.82 -15.40 -9.74
C SER A 318 19.38 -13.99 -10.03
N PHE A 319 18.83 -12.96 -9.38
CA PHE A 319 19.25 -11.57 -9.52
C PHE A 319 20.42 -11.18 -8.59
N LYS A 320 20.91 -12.10 -7.76
CA LYS A 320 21.99 -11.87 -6.78
C LYS A 320 21.75 -10.59 -5.96
N PRO A 321 20.58 -10.47 -5.29
CA PRO A 321 20.19 -9.22 -4.66
C PRO A 321 21.02 -8.87 -3.43
N ARG A 322 21.03 -7.58 -3.08
CA ARG A 322 21.55 -7.09 -1.79
C ARG A 322 20.66 -7.53 -0.63
N ALA A 323 19.34 -7.51 -0.84
CA ALA A 323 18.34 -8.00 0.11
C ALA A 323 17.08 -8.43 -0.64
N ILE A 324 16.33 -9.37 -0.05
CA ILE A 324 15.00 -9.78 -0.49
C ILE A 324 14.02 -9.39 0.62
N VAL A 325 12.95 -8.69 0.25
CA VAL A 325 11.82 -8.37 1.14
C VAL A 325 10.56 -8.90 0.49
N ASP A 326 9.82 -9.78 1.16
CA ASP A 326 8.50 -10.18 0.71
C ASP A 326 7.37 -9.62 1.58
N ALA A 327 6.23 -9.38 0.97
CA ALA A 327 5.02 -8.94 1.65
C ALA A 327 3.83 -9.81 1.22
N ALA A 328 2.99 -10.18 2.19
CA ALA A 328 1.84 -11.04 1.93
C ALA A 328 0.74 -10.90 2.99
N THR A 329 -0.51 -10.89 2.54
CA THR A 329 -1.70 -11.21 3.34
C THR A 329 -1.73 -12.72 3.60
N LEU A 330 -0.80 -13.20 4.43
CA LEU A 330 -0.41 -14.62 4.40
C LEU A 330 -1.23 -15.52 5.32
N THR A 331 -1.61 -15.04 6.50
CA THR A 331 -2.28 -15.88 7.50
C THR A 331 -3.30 -15.09 8.31
N GLY A 332 -4.44 -15.71 8.61
CA GLY A 332 -5.37 -15.19 9.62
C GLY A 332 -4.77 -15.18 11.04
N ALA A 333 -3.74 -15.99 11.30
CA ALA A 333 -3.05 -16.01 12.58
C ALA A 333 -2.35 -14.67 12.90
N MET A 334 -1.85 -13.96 11.87
CA MET A 334 -1.23 -12.64 12.06
C MET A 334 -2.26 -11.60 12.53
N ASP A 335 -3.48 -11.63 11.97
CA ASP A 335 -4.58 -10.77 12.41
C ASP A 335 -5.01 -11.08 13.85
N VAL A 336 -5.06 -12.36 14.24
CA VAL A 336 -5.32 -12.74 15.64
C VAL A 336 -4.20 -12.28 16.58
N ALA A 337 -2.95 -12.28 16.13
CA ALA A 337 -1.79 -11.93 16.95
C ALA A 337 -1.64 -10.43 17.19
N LEU A 338 -1.66 -9.62 16.12
CA LEU A 338 -1.36 -8.18 16.16
C LEU A 338 -2.51 -7.29 15.67
N GLY A 339 -3.54 -7.87 15.07
CA GLY A 339 -4.61 -7.15 14.39
C GLY A 339 -4.07 -6.15 13.37
N SER A 340 -4.67 -4.96 13.33
CA SER A 340 -4.20 -3.83 12.52
C SER A 340 -3.21 -2.92 13.28
N GLY A 341 -2.65 -3.37 14.41
CA GLY A 341 -1.78 -2.55 15.25
C GLY A 341 -0.40 -2.32 14.63
N ALA A 342 0.17 -3.36 14.01
CA ALA A 342 1.46 -3.35 13.33
C ALA A 342 1.54 -4.50 12.31
N THR A 343 2.42 -4.37 11.32
CA THR A 343 2.77 -5.46 10.41
C THR A 343 3.80 -6.39 11.06
N GLY A 344 3.54 -7.69 11.11
CA GLY A 344 4.51 -8.67 11.58
C GLY A 344 5.67 -8.87 10.60
N VAL A 345 6.90 -8.78 11.07
CA VAL A 345 8.14 -8.93 10.28
C VAL A 345 8.94 -10.12 10.79
N PHE A 346 9.23 -11.04 9.87
CA PHE A 346 10.15 -12.16 10.13
C PHE A 346 11.40 -11.96 9.29
N THR A 347 12.57 -11.92 9.93
CA THR A 347 13.83 -11.67 9.22
C THR A 347 14.99 -12.43 9.84
N ASN A 348 15.87 -12.94 8.99
CA ASN A 348 17.13 -13.55 9.41
C ASN A 348 18.26 -12.52 9.62
N SER A 349 17.96 -11.22 9.50
CA SER A 349 18.93 -10.13 9.59
C SER A 349 18.42 -9.03 10.53
N HIS A 350 19.15 -8.86 11.64
CA HIS A 350 18.91 -7.77 12.59
C HIS A 350 19.12 -6.39 11.95
N GLN A 351 20.04 -6.28 10.99
CA GLN A 351 20.26 -5.02 10.28
C GLN A 351 19.05 -4.64 9.43
N LEU A 352 18.45 -5.62 8.75
CA LEU A 352 17.25 -5.38 7.95
C LEU A 352 16.04 -5.06 8.83
N TRP A 353 15.90 -5.76 9.96
CA TRP A 353 14.90 -5.43 11.00
C TRP A 353 15.02 -3.97 11.43
N ASN A 354 16.20 -3.53 11.87
CA ASN A 354 16.40 -2.18 12.38
C ASN A 354 16.06 -1.11 11.33
N HIS A 355 16.45 -1.31 10.06
CA HIS A 355 16.08 -0.37 8.99
C HIS A 355 14.56 -0.27 8.81
N LEU A 356 13.83 -1.40 8.84
CA LEU A 356 12.37 -1.40 8.70
C LEU A 356 11.70 -0.76 9.92
N TYR A 357 12.20 -1.08 11.13
CA TYR A 357 11.70 -0.55 12.39
C TYR A 357 11.85 0.98 12.48
N GLU A 358 13.05 1.51 12.21
CA GLU A 358 13.33 2.96 12.23
C GLU A 358 12.46 3.75 11.24
N VAL A 359 12.24 3.20 10.04
CA VAL A 359 11.38 3.82 9.03
C VAL A 359 9.90 3.77 9.45
N SER A 360 9.48 2.70 10.13
CA SER A 360 8.10 2.55 10.63
C SER A 360 7.70 3.66 11.59
N SER A 361 8.64 4.12 12.44
CA SER A 361 8.41 5.23 13.35
C SER A 361 8.30 6.58 12.65
N CYS A 362 8.91 6.75 11.47
CA CYS A 362 8.83 7.98 10.69
C CYS A 362 7.52 8.08 9.89
N THR A 363 7.06 6.94 9.36
CA THR A 363 5.85 6.86 8.52
C THR A 363 4.59 6.62 9.33
N ASN A 364 4.75 6.22 10.60
CA ASN A 364 3.70 5.78 11.52
C ASN A 364 2.90 4.57 11.01
N ASN A 365 3.52 3.77 10.14
CA ASN A 365 3.00 2.49 9.69
C ASN A 365 3.89 1.39 10.31
N ARG A 366 3.48 0.92 11.49
CA ARG A 366 4.32 0.20 12.44
C ARG A 366 4.67 -1.21 11.98
N HIS A 367 5.86 -1.66 12.36
CA HIS A 367 6.33 -3.02 12.18
C HIS A 367 6.68 -3.62 13.54
N GLU A 368 6.30 -4.87 13.76
CA GLU A 368 6.64 -5.66 14.96
C GLU A 368 7.41 -6.91 14.52
N GLY A 369 8.55 -7.19 15.13
CA GLY A 369 9.49 -8.20 14.66
C GLY A 369 9.61 -9.40 15.60
N ASP A 370 9.98 -10.55 15.02
CA ASP A 370 10.51 -11.73 15.72
C ASP A 370 11.90 -12.08 15.15
#